data_AF-A0A7C6VN06-F1
#
_entry.id   AF-A0A7C6VN06-F1
#
_cell.length_a   1.000
_cell.length_b   1.000
_cell.length_c   1.000
_cell.angle_alpha   90.00
_cell.angle_beta   90.00
_cell.angle_gamma   90.00
#
_symmetry.space_group_name_H-M   'P 1'
#
loop_
_entity.id
_entity.type
_entity.pdbx_description
1 polymer ?
#
loop_
_entity_poly.entity_id
_entity_poly.type
_entity_poly.pdbx_seq_one_letter_code
_entity_poly.pdbx_strand_id
1 'polypeptide(L)'
;MSLDLETVPETAVQGDLLEAAASPLTLSLQDFVSEFGDELLDSLNRANPPVYTGQVRVHRQLILAALKRKLFPAQADVVHAVTELLVDRGERAAIVNGEMGCGKTTVGIATAAVLNAEGYRRTLVLSPPHLVYKWRREIQETVAGAKVWVLNGPDTLVKLLKLREQLGVPAQGQEFFVLGRVRMRMGFHWKPVFVRRRTPHGDVGACPDCGHVITDLDGEPINPVELEAEESRRKCSHCRAPLWSLIRPRGLSASDQSSTVLKALKRIPTIGEVTAQKLMQKFGDAFLASMLGDNIHEFINLMDDRGELVFSDRQAHRMERAMANMEFGFGEGGYQPSEFIKRQLPQGTFDLLIADEAHEYKNGGSAQGQAMGVLAAKARKTLLLTGTLMGGYGDDLFHLLFRALPGRMIEDGYRPTKSGSMTSAAMAFMRDHGVLKDIYSESTGTAHKTAKGTKVSVRTVKAPGFGPKGVLRCVLPFTVFLKLKDIGGNVLPPYDEEFREVAMDTAQAAAYRDLAG
;
A
#
# COMPACT_ATOMS: atom_id res chain seq x y z
N MET A 1 9.59 -63.31 -25.59
CA MET A 1 10.98 -62.85 -25.82
C MET A 1 10.90 -61.33 -25.90
N SER A 2 10.59 -60.63 -24.81
CA SER A 2 11.42 -60.38 -23.61
C SER A 2 12.79 -59.81 -23.98
N LEU A 3 12.91 -58.50 -23.79
CA LEU A 3 14.02 -57.90 -23.05
C LEU A 3 13.43 -56.77 -22.20
N ASP A 4 13.37 -57.07 -20.91
CA ASP A 4 12.93 -56.23 -19.82
C ASP A 4 13.89 -55.04 -19.64
N LEU A 5 13.33 -53.84 -19.48
CA LEU A 5 14.00 -52.69 -18.87
C LEU A 5 13.14 -52.29 -17.68
N GLU A 6 13.56 -52.76 -16.52
CA GLU A 6 12.96 -52.44 -15.22
C GLU A 6 13.00 -50.92 -14.98
N THR A 7 11.83 -50.34 -14.80
CA THR A 7 11.63 -49.02 -14.20
C THR A 7 11.87 -49.14 -12.70
N VAL A 8 13.03 -48.66 -12.24
CA VAL A 8 13.33 -48.50 -10.80
C VAL A 8 12.46 -47.36 -10.24
N PRO A 9 11.75 -47.55 -9.12
CA PRO A 9 10.91 -46.52 -8.53
C PRO A 9 11.76 -45.38 -7.90
N GLU A 10 11.33 -44.13 -8.11
CA GLU A 10 11.92 -42.90 -7.54
C GLU A 10 11.80 -42.77 -6.00
N THR A 11 11.43 -43.84 -5.30
CA THR A 11 11.25 -43.85 -3.83
C THR A 11 12.47 -44.34 -3.04
N ALA A 12 13.65 -44.48 -3.66
CA ALA A 12 14.84 -45.03 -3.00
C ALA A 12 16.06 -44.09 -2.89
N VAL A 13 15.90 -42.76 -3.01
CA VAL A 13 17.01 -41.79 -2.82
C VAL A 13 16.74 -40.79 -1.69
N GLN A 14 15.88 -41.15 -0.74
CA GLN A 14 15.55 -40.34 0.44
C GLN A 14 15.94 -41.01 1.76
N GLY A 15 16.90 -41.93 1.73
CA GLY A 15 17.29 -42.76 2.88
C GLY A 15 18.66 -42.50 3.52
N ASP A 16 19.63 -41.85 2.86
CA ASP A 16 21.04 -42.01 3.26
C ASP A 16 21.88 -40.72 3.33
N LEU A 17 21.27 -39.57 3.66
CA LEU A 17 22.01 -38.31 3.83
C LEU A 17 21.87 -37.62 5.19
N LEU A 18 21.44 -38.33 6.25
CA LEU A 18 21.37 -37.76 7.60
C LEU A 18 21.75 -38.78 8.68
N GLU A 19 23.02 -39.14 8.73
CA GLU A 19 23.67 -39.51 10.00
C GLU A 19 25.14 -39.08 9.94
N ALA A 20 25.36 -37.78 9.67
CA ALA A 20 26.63 -37.16 10.03
C ALA A 20 26.69 -37.13 11.56
N ALA A 21 27.64 -37.88 12.14
CA ALA A 21 27.88 -37.90 13.58
C ALA A 21 27.84 -36.47 14.14
N ALA A 22 26.90 -36.21 15.05
CA ALA A 22 26.74 -34.92 15.69
C ALA A 22 28.08 -34.52 16.31
N SER A 23 28.70 -33.48 15.76
CA SER A 23 29.89 -32.90 16.34
C SER A 23 29.54 -32.44 17.76
N PRO A 24 30.41 -32.57 18.76
CA PRO A 24 30.18 -32.00 20.10
C PRO A 24 30.01 -30.47 20.09
N LEU A 25 30.15 -29.83 18.92
CA LEU A 25 29.94 -28.39 18.66
C LEU A 25 28.70 -28.09 17.77
N THR A 26 27.89 -29.09 17.41
CA THR A 26 26.62 -28.86 16.69
C THR A 26 25.49 -28.73 17.70
N LEU A 27 25.07 -27.49 17.95
CA LEU A 27 23.89 -27.16 18.75
C LEU A 27 22.72 -26.84 17.82
N SER A 28 21.51 -27.30 18.14
CA SER A 28 20.33 -26.89 17.38
C SER A 28 20.04 -25.39 17.62
N LEU A 29 19.39 -24.71 16.66
CA LEU A 29 19.02 -23.31 16.85
C LEU A 29 18.07 -23.12 18.04
N GLN A 30 17.20 -24.09 18.32
CA GLN A 30 16.28 -24.04 19.45
C GLN A 30 17.04 -24.14 20.78
N ASP A 31 18.01 -25.05 20.88
CA ASP A 31 18.84 -25.19 22.08
C ASP A 31 19.73 -23.97 22.26
N PHE A 32 20.29 -23.42 21.18
CA PHE A 32 21.09 -22.19 21.20
C PHE A 32 20.31 -21.00 21.75
N VAL A 33 19.09 -20.80 21.25
CA VAL A 33 18.23 -19.70 21.69
C VAL A 33 17.74 -19.92 23.12
N SER A 34 17.54 -21.17 23.55
CA SER A 34 17.13 -21.47 24.92
C SER A 34 18.27 -21.27 25.92
N GLU A 35 19.50 -21.62 25.55
CA GLU A 35 20.68 -21.53 26.43
C GLU A 35 21.25 -20.11 26.48
N PHE A 36 21.36 -19.42 25.34
CA PHE A 36 21.99 -18.10 25.24
C PHE A 36 20.98 -16.95 25.07
N GLY A 37 19.68 -17.25 25.17
CA GLY A 37 18.60 -16.30 24.86
C GLY A 37 18.66 -15.00 25.66
N ASP A 38 18.91 -15.10 26.97
CA ASP A 38 18.95 -13.93 27.86
C ASP A 38 20.16 -13.03 27.57
N GLU A 39 21.35 -13.61 27.36
CA GLU A 39 22.54 -12.85 26.99
C GLU A 39 22.39 -12.19 25.61
N LEU A 40 21.78 -12.90 24.65
CA LEU A 40 21.43 -12.35 23.35
C LEU A 40 20.46 -11.18 23.51
N LEU A 41 19.42 -11.33 24.34
CA LEU A 41 18.44 -10.28 24.61
C LEU A 41 19.09 -9.05 25.26
N ASP A 42 20.00 -9.24 26.21
CA ASP A 42 20.73 -8.16 26.86
C ASP A 42 21.70 -7.43 25.92
N SER A 43 22.39 -8.18 25.05
CA SER A 43 23.18 -7.60 23.97
C SER A 43 22.29 -6.79 23.01
N LEU A 44 21.10 -7.32 22.71
CA LEU A 44 20.11 -6.69 21.85
C LEU A 44 19.59 -5.38 22.46
N ASN A 45 19.21 -5.39 23.74
CA ASN A 45 18.73 -4.22 24.48
C ASN A 45 19.82 -3.15 24.63
N ARG A 46 21.09 -3.54 24.73
CA ARG A 46 22.22 -2.60 24.72
C ARG A 46 22.41 -1.96 23.33
N ALA A 47 22.28 -2.74 22.27
CA ALA A 47 22.43 -2.25 20.89
C ALA A 47 21.23 -1.39 20.42
N ASN A 48 20.02 -1.73 20.86
CA ASN A 48 18.77 -1.06 20.53
C ASN A 48 17.94 -0.85 21.82
N PRO A 49 18.26 0.17 22.62
CA PRO A 49 17.49 0.44 23.83
C PRO A 49 16.03 0.74 23.46
N PRO A 50 15.05 0.17 24.19
CA PRO A 50 13.64 0.38 23.91
C PRO A 50 13.30 1.87 24.01
N VAL A 51 12.54 2.36 23.03
CA VAL A 51 12.15 3.77 22.98
C VAL A 51 11.16 4.10 24.10
N TYR A 52 10.32 3.14 24.49
CA TYR A 52 9.36 3.25 25.58
C TYR A 52 9.51 2.07 26.54
N THR A 53 9.64 2.37 27.82
CA THR A 53 9.93 1.41 28.90
C THR A 53 8.71 1.11 29.78
N GLY A 54 7.50 1.45 29.33
CA GLY A 54 6.27 1.33 30.13
C GLY A 54 5.98 2.53 31.05
N GLN A 55 6.83 3.56 31.03
CA GLN A 55 6.59 4.79 31.79
C GLN A 55 5.60 5.71 31.07
N VAL A 56 4.35 5.61 31.47
CA VAL A 56 3.23 6.40 30.93
C VAL A 56 3.45 7.89 31.12
N ARG A 57 3.36 8.67 30.02
CA ARG A 57 3.31 10.14 30.12
C ARG A 57 1.89 10.59 30.45
N VAL A 58 1.75 11.26 31.60
CA VAL A 58 0.44 11.63 32.18
C VAL A 58 -0.42 12.44 31.20
N HIS A 59 0.15 13.43 30.49
CA HIS A 59 -0.60 14.26 29.54
C HIS A 59 -1.16 13.45 28.37
N ARG A 60 -0.37 12.51 27.82
CA ARG A 60 -0.81 11.60 26.74
C ARG A 60 -1.89 10.65 27.25
N GLN A 61 -1.75 10.15 28.47
CA GLN A 61 -2.74 9.28 29.08
C GLN A 61 -4.09 9.96 29.29
N LEU A 62 -4.09 11.24 29.68
CA LEU A 62 -5.33 12.01 29.82
C LEU A 62 -6.06 12.15 28.48
N ILE A 63 -5.33 12.34 27.37
CA ILE A 63 -5.92 12.39 26.02
C ILE A 63 -6.54 11.04 25.65
N LEU A 64 -5.81 9.95 25.88
CA LEU A 64 -6.32 8.58 25.64
C LEU A 64 -7.57 8.30 26.49
N ALA A 65 -7.57 8.73 27.75
CA ALA A 65 -8.71 8.60 28.63
C ALA A 65 -9.90 9.47 28.20
N ALA A 66 -9.67 10.60 27.53
CA ALA A 66 -10.73 11.47 27.01
C ALA A 66 -11.37 10.97 25.70
N LEU A 67 -10.79 9.96 25.04
CA LEU A 67 -11.39 9.33 23.87
C LEU A 67 -12.73 8.67 24.25
N LYS A 68 -13.68 8.74 23.32
CA LYS A 68 -15.01 8.10 23.48
C LYS A 68 -14.87 6.58 23.58
N ARG A 69 -13.97 6.01 22.77
CA ARG A 69 -13.67 4.57 22.78
C ARG A 69 -12.45 4.32 23.65
N LYS A 70 -12.59 3.46 24.65
CA LYS A 70 -11.50 3.10 25.57
C LYS A 70 -10.57 2.09 24.90
N LEU A 71 -9.28 2.33 25.04
CA LEU A 71 -8.23 1.42 24.59
C LEU A 71 -7.98 0.37 25.67
N PHE A 72 -7.58 -0.83 25.24
CA PHE A 72 -6.96 -1.79 26.14
C PHE A 72 -5.59 -1.28 26.62
N PRO A 73 -5.09 -1.70 27.79
CA PRO A 73 -3.79 -1.27 28.30
C PRO A 73 -2.64 -1.46 27.29
N ALA A 74 -2.54 -2.64 26.66
CA ALA A 74 -1.53 -2.91 25.64
C ALA A 74 -1.66 -2.00 24.41
N GLN A 75 -2.88 -1.62 24.02
CA GLN A 75 -3.07 -0.65 22.93
C GLN A 75 -2.61 0.76 23.34
N ALA A 76 -2.85 1.17 24.59
CA ALA A 76 -2.37 2.44 25.10
C ALA A 76 -0.84 2.50 25.13
N ASP A 77 -0.17 1.42 25.57
CA ASP A 77 1.29 1.32 25.54
C ASP A 77 1.85 1.41 24.12
N VAL A 78 1.20 0.79 23.14
CA VAL A 78 1.56 0.95 21.72
C VAL A 78 1.47 2.42 21.30
N VAL A 79 0.40 3.13 21.67
CA VAL A 79 0.26 4.56 21.33
C VAL A 79 1.34 5.41 22.00
N HIS A 80 1.69 5.14 23.26
CA HIS A 80 2.79 5.84 23.94
C HIS A 80 4.13 5.58 23.22
N ALA A 81 4.44 4.32 22.91
CA ALA A 81 5.67 3.95 22.22
C ALA A 81 5.79 4.59 20.83
N VAL A 82 4.71 4.55 20.05
CA VAL A 82 4.67 5.20 18.73
C VAL A 82 4.82 6.72 18.85
N THR A 83 4.17 7.35 19.83
CA THR A 83 4.28 8.79 20.02
C THR A 83 5.68 9.20 20.47
N GLU A 84 6.30 8.42 21.35
CA GLU A 84 7.68 8.64 21.80
C GLU A 84 8.68 8.56 20.63
N LEU A 85 8.50 7.58 19.75
CA LEU A 85 9.31 7.42 18.55
C LEU A 85 9.13 8.60 17.58
N LEU A 86 7.89 8.99 17.28
CA LEU A 86 7.61 10.03 16.29
C LEU A 86 7.90 11.44 16.80
N VAL A 87 7.61 11.73 18.06
CA VAL A 87 7.68 13.08 18.63
C VAL A 87 9.00 13.30 19.36
N ASP A 88 9.30 12.49 20.36
CA ASP A 88 10.44 12.73 21.27
C ASP A 88 11.78 12.32 20.66
N ARG A 89 11.83 11.15 20.01
CA ARG A 89 13.00 10.75 19.20
C ARG A 89 13.06 11.45 17.85
N GLY A 90 11.96 12.08 17.44
CA GLY A 90 11.88 12.83 16.19
C GLY A 90 11.91 11.96 14.94
N GLU A 91 11.72 10.64 15.04
CA GLU A 91 11.76 9.76 13.88
C GLU A 91 10.68 10.09 12.86
N ARG A 92 10.97 9.82 11.60
CA ARG A 92 10.04 10.13 10.52
C ARG A 92 8.87 9.15 10.47
N ALA A 93 9.09 7.90 10.84
CA ALA A 93 8.05 6.89 10.77
C ALA A 93 8.10 5.89 11.92
N ALA A 94 6.94 5.29 12.17
CA ALA A 94 6.74 4.20 13.10
C ALA A 94 5.89 3.11 12.42
N ILE A 95 6.07 1.88 12.85
CA ILE A 95 5.37 0.71 12.32
C ILE A 95 4.66 0.04 13.49
N VAL A 96 3.37 -0.19 13.35
CA VAL A 96 2.60 -1.05 14.25
C VAL A 96 2.36 -2.37 13.51
N ASN A 97 3.07 -3.40 13.95
CA ASN A 97 2.88 -4.77 13.48
C ASN A 97 1.99 -5.49 14.47
N GLY A 98 0.69 -5.54 14.16
CA GLY A 98 -0.31 -6.06 15.08
C GLY A 98 -1.15 -7.16 14.46
N GLU A 99 -1.39 -8.25 15.19
CA GLU A 99 -2.23 -9.37 14.73
C GLU A 99 -3.63 -8.90 14.27
N MET A 100 -4.28 -9.67 13.40
CA MET A 100 -5.64 -9.34 12.99
C MET A 100 -6.56 -9.38 14.21
N GLY A 101 -7.43 -8.37 14.36
CA GLY A 101 -8.31 -8.25 15.54
C GLY A 101 -7.73 -7.47 16.72
N CYS A 102 -6.43 -7.14 16.74
CA CYS A 102 -5.83 -6.42 17.88
C CYS A 102 -6.19 -4.92 17.99
N GLY A 103 -7.02 -4.39 17.07
CA GLY A 103 -7.46 -2.99 17.10
C GLY A 103 -6.47 -1.97 16.53
N LYS A 104 -5.67 -2.34 15.51
CA LYS A 104 -4.74 -1.44 14.80
C LYS A 104 -5.38 -0.11 14.38
N THR A 105 -6.62 -0.15 13.87
CA THR A 105 -7.37 1.05 13.48
C THR A 105 -7.58 2.00 14.67
N THR A 106 -8.05 1.48 15.80
CA THR A 106 -8.18 2.24 17.06
C THR A 106 -6.84 2.82 17.51
N VAL A 107 -5.76 2.03 17.45
CA VAL A 107 -4.40 2.49 17.77
C VAL A 107 -3.96 3.65 16.87
N GLY A 108 -4.21 3.55 15.56
CA GLY A 108 -3.90 4.62 14.60
C GLY A 108 -4.68 5.91 14.88
N ILE A 109 -5.98 5.80 15.16
CA ILE A 109 -6.83 6.95 15.50
C ILE A 109 -6.38 7.59 16.82
N ALA A 110 -6.12 6.79 17.84
CA ALA A 110 -5.65 7.25 19.14
C ALA A 110 -4.28 7.92 19.06
N THR A 111 -3.36 7.36 18.26
CA THR A 111 -2.06 7.97 17.95
C THR A 111 -2.25 9.35 17.34
N ALA A 112 -3.11 9.47 16.32
CA ALA A 112 -3.42 10.77 15.73
C ALA A 112 -3.97 11.77 16.77
N ALA A 113 -4.85 11.32 17.67
CA ALA A 113 -5.43 12.17 18.72
C ALA A 113 -4.36 12.67 19.71
N VAL A 114 -3.42 11.81 20.13
CA VAL A 114 -2.29 12.23 20.96
C VAL A 114 -1.40 13.22 20.21
N LEU A 115 -1.07 12.94 18.94
CA LEU A 115 -0.31 13.86 18.09
C LEU A 115 -1.02 15.21 17.92
N ASN A 116 -2.36 15.27 17.98
CA ASN A 116 -3.09 16.54 17.93
C ASN A 116 -2.78 17.49 19.08
N ALA A 117 -2.61 16.94 20.29
CA ALA A 117 -2.18 17.72 21.44
C ALA A 117 -0.71 18.17 21.32
N GLU A 118 0.11 17.42 20.60
CA GLU A 118 1.51 17.77 20.27
C GLU A 118 1.59 18.75 19.06
N GLY A 119 0.45 19.25 18.56
CA GLY A 119 0.39 20.27 17.51
C GLY A 119 0.14 19.77 16.07
N TYR A 120 -0.04 18.46 15.86
CA TYR A 120 -0.30 17.87 14.55
C TYR A 120 -1.80 17.90 14.22
N ARG A 121 -2.21 18.66 13.19
CA ARG A 121 -3.63 18.98 12.98
C ARG A 121 -4.30 18.11 11.93
N ARG A 122 -3.59 17.76 10.86
CA ARG A 122 -4.17 17.07 9.70
C ARG A 122 -3.57 15.68 9.52
N THR A 123 -4.43 14.67 9.57
CA THR A 123 -4.07 13.26 9.36
C THR A 123 -4.63 12.77 8.03
N LEU A 124 -3.77 12.27 7.14
CA LEU A 124 -4.15 11.55 5.93
C LEU A 124 -4.12 10.05 6.21
N VAL A 125 -5.22 9.36 5.96
CA VAL A 125 -5.35 7.90 6.11
C VAL A 125 -5.45 7.27 4.73
N LEU A 126 -4.56 6.33 4.44
CA LEU A 126 -4.67 5.44 3.29
C LEU A 126 -5.26 4.12 3.77
N SER A 127 -6.39 3.74 3.19
CA SER A 127 -7.07 2.49 3.54
C SER A 127 -7.40 1.65 2.32
N PRO A 128 -7.61 0.33 2.48
CA PRO A 128 -8.30 -0.48 1.48
C PRO A 128 -9.63 0.18 1.07
N PRO A 129 -10.08 0.03 -0.19
CA PRO A 129 -11.27 0.74 -0.70
C PRO A 129 -12.54 0.43 0.12
N HIS A 130 -12.69 -0.82 0.53
CA HIS A 130 -13.81 -1.30 1.34
C HIS A 130 -13.76 -0.81 2.81
N LEU A 131 -12.62 -0.30 3.29
CA LEU A 131 -12.48 0.18 4.68
C LEU A 131 -12.64 1.70 4.83
N VAL A 132 -12.76 2.46 3.74
CA VAL A 132 -12.79 3.95 3.79
C VAL A 132 -13.90 4.48 4.71
N TYR A 133 -15.12 3.96 4.57
CA TYR A 133 -16.26 4.42 5.38
C TYR A 133 -16.24 3.83 6.79
N LYS A 134 -15.66 2.63 6.96
CA LYS A 134 -15.39 2.07 8.29
C LYS A 134 -14.43 2.96 9.06
N TRP A 135 -13.34 3.42 8.44
CA TRP A 135 -12.42 4.41 9.02
C TRP A 135 -13.14 5.70 9.41
N ARG A 136 -13.99 6.25 8.54
CA ARG A 136 -14.80 7.44 8.89
C ARG A 136 -15.62 7.22 10.15
N ARG A 137 -16.38 6.13 10.21
CA ARG A 137 -17.22 5.79 11.35
C ARG A 137 -16.38 5.63 12.63
N GLU A 138 -15.32 4.84 12.57
CA GLU A 138 -14.45 4.58 13.73
C GLU A 138 -13.79 5.85 14.25
N ILE A 139 -13.38 6.78 13.37
CA ILE A 139 -12.86 8.09 13.79
C ILE A 139 -13.91 8.89 14.56
N GLN A 140 -15.15 8.96 14.04
CA GLN A 140 -16.23 9.74 14.66
C GLN A 140 -16.72 9.12 15.98
N GLU A 141 -16.68 7.79 16.08
CA GLU A 141 -16.99 7.02 17.29
C GLU A 141 -15.89 7.13 18.34
N THR A 142 -14.62 7.35 17.94
CA THR A 142 -13.47 7.37 18.86
C THR A 142 -13.13 8.79 19.33
N VAL A 143 -13.12 9.78 18.43
CA VAL A 143 -12.68 11.15 18.70
C VAL A 143 -13.87 12.11 18.65
N ALA A 144 -14.09 12.85 19.74
CA ALA A 144 -15.12 13.87 19.80
C ALA A 144 -14.78 15.07 18.91
N GLY A 145 -15.74 15.53 18.10
CA GLY A 145 -15.57 16.69 17.23
C GLY A 145 -14.61 16.50 16.06
N ALA A 146 -14.15 15.28 15.77
CA ALA A 146 -13.26 15.02 14.64
C ALA A 146 -13.96 15.32 13.30
N LYS A 147 -13.29 16.10 12.45
CA LYS A 147 -13.76 16.43 11.11
C LYS A 147 -13.16 15.43 10.12
N VAL A 148 -14.02 14.67 9.45
CA VAL A 148 -13.59 13.61 8.53
C VAL A 148 -13.97 13.94 7.10
N TRP A 149 -12.97 13.94 6.22
CA TRP A 149 -13.09 14.15 4.78
C TRP A 149 -12.83 12.85 4.04
N VAL A 150 -13.85 12.31 3.36
CA VAL A 150 -13.69 11.12 2.51
C VAL A 150 -13.25 11.54 1.12
N LEU A 151 -12.07 11.09 0.68
CA LEU A 151 -11.44 11.39 -0.61
C LEU A 151 -11.50 10.18 -1.57
N ASN A 152 -12.64 9.48 -1.61
CA ASN A 152 -12.80 8.29 -2.43
C ASN A 152 -13.72 8.52 -3.65
N GLY A 153 -14.68 9.43 -3.53
CA GLY A 153 -15.70 9.72 -4.54
C GLY A 153 -15.31 10.60 -5.72
N PRO A 154 -16.26 10.83 -6.65
CA PRO A 154 -16.09 11.74 -7.79
C PRO A 154 -15.85 13.20 -7.38
N ASP A 155 -16.22 13.59 -6.16
CA ASP A 155 -16.02 14.93 -5.60
C ASP A 155 -14.64 15.14 -4.94
N THR A 156 -13.76 14.14 -4.98
CA THR A 156 -12.42 14.19 -4.37
C THR A 156 -11.64 15.45 -4.77
N LEU A 157 -11.66 15.83 -6.04
CA LEU A 157 -10.96 17.03 -6.51
C LEU A 157 -11.55 18.32 -5.90
N VAL A 158 -12.88 18.41 -5.77
CA VAL A 158 -13.56 19.56 -5.15
C VAL A 158 -13.17 19.68 -3.69
N LYS A 159 -13.15 18.56 -2.95
CA LYS A 159 -12.69 18.52 -1.55
C LYS A 159 -11.24 18.97 -1.41
N LEU A 160 -10.37 18.55 -2.32
CA LEU A 160 -8.95 18.94 -2.32
C LEU A 160 -8.74 20.42 -2.71
N LEU A 161 -9.53 20.96 -3.63
CA LEU A 161 -9.54 22.39 -3.95
C LEU A 161 -10.00 23.22 -2.74
N LYS A 162 -11.07 22.79 -2.06
CA LYS A 162 -11.54 23.42 -0.83
C LYS A 162 -10.49 23.37 0.28
N LEU A 163 -9.79 22.24 0.44
CA LEU A 163 -8.66 22.15 1.36
C LEU A 163 -7.58 23.18 1.02
N ARG A 164 -7.22 23.32 -0.27
CA ARG A 164 -6.23 24.28 -0.74
C ARG A 164 -6.61 25.72 -0.40
N GLU A 165 -7.87 26.09 -0.63
CA GLU A 165 -8.42 27.41 -0.28
C GLU A 165 -8.37 27.67 1.23
N GLN A 166 -8.54 26.61 2.04
CA GLN A 166 -8.53 26.69 3.50
C GLN A 166 -7.13 26.62 4.13
N LEU A 167 -6.04 26.52 3.35
CA LEU A 167 -4.68 26.39 3.91
C LEU A 167 -4.24 27.61 4.73
N GLY A 168 -4.74 28.80 4.41
CA GLY A 168 -4.46 30.05 5.14
C GLY A 168 -5.28 30.23 6.41
N VAL A 169 -6.24 29.33 6.68
CA VAL A 169 -7.08 29.35 7.88
C VAL A 169 -6.57 28.29 8.86
N PRO A 170 -6.29 28.64 10.13
CA PRO A 170 -5.92 27.65 11.13
C PRO A 170 -6.98 26.54 11.21
N ALA A 171 -6.54 25.29 11.16
CA ALA A 171 -7.44 24.16 11.30
C ALA A 171 -8.12 24.20 12.68
N GLN A 172 -9.45 24.21 12.69
CA GLN A 172 -10.24 24.15 13.93
C GLN A 172 -10.43 22.67 14.30
N GLY A 173 -9.77 22.23 15.37
CA GLY A 173 -9.82 20.86 15.85
C GLY A 173 -8.98 19.88 15.02
N GLN A 174 -9.30 18.59 15.13
CA GLN A 174 -8.57 17.52 14.45
C GLN A 174 -9.25 17.16 13.12
N GLU A 175 -8.49 17.18 12.02
CA GLU A 175 -8.98 16.83 10.70
C GLU A 175 -8.39 15.50 10.21
N PHE A 176 -9.25 14.61 9.74
CA PHE A 176 -8.89 13.35 9.09
C PHE A 176 -9.31 13.37 7.62
N PHE A 177 -8.43 12.90 6.75
CA PHE A 177 -8.68 12.74 5.32
C PHE A 177 -8.51 11.27 4.98
N VAL A 178 -9.57 10.58 4.59
CA VAL A 178 -9.53 9.13 4.31
C VAL A 178 -9.56 8.92 2.81
N LEU A 179 -8.49 8.33 2.27
CA LEU A 179 -8.26 8.14 0.84
C LEU A 179 -8.06 6.65 0.54
N GLY A 180 -8.86 6.10 -0.37
CA GLY A 180 -8.71 4.72 -0.82
C GLY A 180 -7.41 4.49 -1.59
N ARG A 181 -6.71 3.39 -1.30
CA ARG A 181 -5.41 3.04 -1.93
C ARG A 181 -5.47 2.82 -3.45
N VAL A 182 -6.62 2.42 -3.98
CA VAL A 182 -6.84 2.33 -5.44
C VAL A 182 -7.06 3.73 -6.02
N ARG A 183 -7.87 4.55 -5.33
CA ARG A 183 -8.21 5.91 -5.74
C ARG A 183 -6.98 6.81 -5.85
N MET A 184 -6.02 6.68 -4.95
CA MET A 184 -4.82 7.54 -4.95
C MET A 184 -3.94 7.41 -6.20
N ARG A 185 -4.02 6.29 -6.94
CA ARG A 185 -3.17 6.00 -8.12
C ARG A 185 -3.88 6.13 -9.47
N MET A 186 -5.21 6.32 -9.48
CA MET A 186 -5.95 6.40 -10.74
C MET A 186 -5.47 7.61 -11.55
N GLY A 187 -5.25 7.43 -12.85
CA GLY A 187 -4.70 8.45 -13.74
C GLY A 187 -5.55 9.72 -13.81
N PHE A 188 -5.04 10.75 -14.48
CA PHE A 188 -5.73 12.03 -14.63
C PHE A 188 -5.80 12.41 -16.10
N HIS A 189 -6.90 13.08 -16.48
CA HIS A 189 -6.96 13.73 -17.78
C HIS A 189 -6.28 15.09 -17.65
N TRP A 190 -5.48 15.41 -18.64
CA TRP A 190 -4.79 16.68 -18.74
C TRP A 190 -4.92 17.19 -20.15
N LYS A 191 -4.73 18.50 -20.31
CA LYS A 191 -4.55 19.16 -21.58
C LYS A 191 -3.30 20.03 -21.55
N PRO A 192 -2.64 20.21 -22.69
CA PRO A 192 -1.64 21.26 -22.89
C PRO A 192 -2.21 22.65 -22.54
N VAL A 193 -1.37 23.52 -21.97
CA VAL A 193 -1.72 24.92 -21.68
C VAL A 193 -0.66 25.82 -22.27
N PHE A 194 -1.11 26.67 -23.18
CA PHE A 194 -0.31 27.67 -23.85
C PHE A 194 -1.22 28.81 -24.31
N VAL A 195 -0.63 29.96 -24.60
CA VAL A 195 -1.29 31.09 -25.26
C VAL A 195 -0.89 31.06 -26.74
N ARG A 196 -1.86 31.17 -27.64
CA ARG A 196 -1.57 31.32 -29.07
C ARG A 196 -1.07 32.74 -29.34
N ARG A 197 0.11 32.85 -29.95
CA ARG A 197 0.72 34.13 -30.34
C ARG A 197 0.94 34.14 -31.84
N ARG A 198 0.43 35.17 -32.50
CA ARG A 198 0.61 35.36 -33.94
C ARG A 198 1.99 35.94 -34.23
N THR A 199 2.71 35.34 -35.18
CA THR A 199 4.02 35.80 -35.66
C THR A 199 4.00 35.95 -37.19
N PRO A 200 5.01 36.62 -37.80
CA PRO A 200 5.12 36.70 -39.26
C PRO A 200 5.20 35.34 -39.96
N HIS A 201 5.60 34.29 -39.24
CA HIS A 201 5.80 32.94 -39.76
C HIS A 201 4.66 31.96 -39.40
N GLY A 202 3.60 32.45 -38.74
CA GLY A 202 2.45 31.64 -38.31
C GLY A 202 2.08 31.83 -36.84
N ASP A 203 1.10 31.06 -36.37
CA ASP A 203 0.75 31.01 -34.96
C ASP A 203 1.72 30.08 -34.21
N VAL A 204 2.22 30.53 -33.06
CA VAL A 204 3.09 29.75 -32.16
C VAL A 204 2.46 29.65 -30.77
N GLY A 205 2.77 28.59 -30.03
CA GLY A 205 2.41 28.49 -28.62
C GLY A 205 3.41 29.21 -27.72
N ALA A 206 2.93 29.97 -26.74
CA ALA A 206 3.74 30.63 -25.72
C ALA A 206 3.31 30.22 -24.31
N CYS A 207 4.25 30.23 -23.37
CA CYS A 207 4.01 29.98 -21.96
C CYS A 207 3.02 31.02 -21.39
N PRO A 208 1.94 30.61 -20.71
CA PRO A 208 0.97 31.53 -20.12
C PRO A 208 1.56 32.37 -18.98
N ASP A 209 2.56 31.85 -18.27
CA ASP A 209 3.11 32.49 -17.07
C ASP A 209 4.22 33.50 -17.39
N CYS A 210 5.07 33.23 -18.39
CA CYS A 210 6.21 34.09 -18.72
C CYS A 210 6.27 34.57 -20.18
N GLY A 211 5.34 34.15 -21.03
CA GLY A 211 5.28 34.54 -22.44
C GLY A 211 6.35 33.95 -23.35
N HIS A 212 7.26 33.12 -22.82
CA HIS A 212 8.32 32.47 -23.61
C HIS A 212 7.73 31.50 -24.65
N VAL A 213 8.23 31.54 -25.88
CA VAL A 213 7.79 30.66 -26.97
C VAL A 213 8.14 29.22 -26.64
N ILE A 214 7.21 28.30 -26.90
CA ILE A 214 7.40 26.88 -26.63
C ILE A 214 8.08 26.26 -27.85
N THR A 215 9.26 25.68 -27.62
CA THR A 215 10.07 25.06 -28.67
C THR A 215 10.18 23.55 -28.51
N ASP A 216 10.57 22.87 -29.57
CA ASP A 216 10.99 21.46 -29.56
C ASP A 216 12.42 21.29 -29.03
N LEU A 217 13.00 20.10 -29.22
CA LEU A 217 14.37 19.78 -28.79
C LEU A 217 15.44 20.48 -29.64
N ASP A 218 15.11 20.85 -30.87
CA ASP A 218 16.01 21.50 -31.83
C ASP A 218 15.96 23.03 -31.70
N GLY A 219 15.03 23.55 -30.89
CA GLY A 219 14.88 24.99 -30.62
C GLY A 219 13.86 25.67 -31.53
N GLU A 220 13.12 24.92 -32.33
CA GLU A 220 12.13 25.45 -33.27
C GLU A 220 10.77 25.66 -32.58
N PRO A 221 10.04 26.75 -32.88
CA PRO A 221 8.71 26.99 -32.32
C PRO A 221 7.70 25.90 -32.70
N ILE A 222 7.03 25.33 -31.70
CA ILE A 222 6.01 24.30 -31.94
C ILE A 222 4.69 24.95 -32.33
N ASN A 223 4.03 24.38 -33.35
CA ASN A 223 2.70 24.79 -33.79
C ASN A 223 1.64 24.52 -32.69
N PRO A 224 0.70 25.44 -32.44
CA PRO A 224 -0.44 25.24 -31.53
C PRO A 224 -1.21 23.93 -31.70
N VAL A 225 -1.37 23.43 -32.94
CA VAL A 225 -2.10 22.18 -33.21
C VAL A 225 -1.33 20.97 -32.69
N GLU A 226 -0.02 20.95 -32.89
CA GLU A 226 0.87 19.92 -32.36
C GLU A 226 0.94 20.00 -30.83
N LEU A 227 1.02 21.22 -30.29
CA LEU A 227 0.96 21.43 -28.85
C LEU A 227 -0.34 20.91 -28.25
N GLU A 228 -1.49 21.06 -28.92
CA GLU A 228 -2.78 20.54 -28.47
C GLU A 228 -2.87 19.01 -28.48
N ALA A 229 -2.16 18.35 -29.40
CA ALA A 229 -2.14 16.91 -29.57
C ALA A 229 -1.06 16.19 -28.75
N GLU A 230 -0.28 16.91 -27.94
CA GLU A 230 0.81 16.28 -27.17
C GLU A 230 0.32 15.19 -26.21
N GLU A 231 0.97 14.03 -26.28
CA GLU A 231 0.77 12.91 -25.35
C GLU A 231 1.72 12.98 -24.14
N SER A 232 2.66 13.92 -24.15
CA SER A 232 3.67 14.07 -23.11
C SER A 232 3.59 15.44 -22.42
N ARG A 233 3.81 15.43 -21.11
CA ARG A 233 3.67 16.61 -20.25
C ARG A 233 4.98 17.39 -20.18
N ARG A 234 4.97 18.63 -20.66
CA ARG A 234 6.15 19.52 -20.66
C ARG A 234 6.14 20.60 -19.58
N LYS A 235 7.32 21.15 -19.31
CA LYS A 235 7.52 22.37 -18.52
C LYS A 235 8.11 23.44 -19.42
N CYS A 236 7.84 24.70 -19.12
CA CYS A 236 8.47 25.81 -19.79
C CYS A 236 9.99 25.71 -19.62
N SER A 237 10.74 25.87 -20.71
CA SER A 237 12.20 25.93 -20.72
C SER A 237 12.73 27.11 -19.90
N HIS A 238 11.99 28.22 -19.89
CA HIS A 238 12.36 29.46 -19.22
C HIS A 238 11.95 29.51 -17.74
N CYS A 239 10.65 29.59 -17.43
CA CYS A 239 10.18 29.76 -16.03
C CYS A 239 9.93 28.44 -15.28
N ARG A 240 10.13 27.29 -15.93
CA ARG A 240 9.85 25.94 -15.39
C ARG A 240 8.39 25.68 -14.99
N ALA A 241 7.47 26.60 -15.26
CA ALA A 241 6.05 26.41 -15.03
C ALA A 241 5.49 25.26 -15.91
N PRO A 242 4.50 24.50 -15.41
CA PRO A 242 3.89 23.42 -16.19
C PRO A 242 3.12 23.97 -17.39
N LEU A 243 3.42 23.48 -18.60
CA LEU A 243 2.71 23.87 -19.85
C LEU A 243 1.50 22.96 -20.11
N TRP A 244 0.84 22.55 -19.03
CA TRP A 244 -0.33 21.71 -19.07
C TRP A 244 -1.15 21.94 -17.81
N SER A 245 -2.45 21.72 -17.93
CA SER A 245 -3.39 21.77 -16.84
C SER A 245 -4.28 20.55 -16.91
N LEU A 246 -4.92 20.31 -15.80
CA LEU A 246 -5.78 19.16 -15.60
C LEU A 246 -7.15 19.49 -16.18
N ILE A 247 -7.80 18.49 -16.73
CA ILE A 247 -9.16 18.64 -17.23
C ILE A 247 -10.05 17.61 -16.59
N ARG A 248 -11.31 18.01 -16.38
CA ARG A 248 -12.38 17.04 -16.28
C ARG A 248 -12.72 16.65 -17.72
N PRO A 249 -12.65 15.37 -18.13
CA PRO A 249 -13.23 14.97 -19.40
C PRO A 249 -14.69 15.44 -19.42
N ARG A 250 -15.18 15.90 -20.59
CA ARG A 250 -16.58 16.33 -20.71
C ARG A 250 -17.48 15.23 -20.15
N GLY A 251 -18.49 15.62 -19.38
CA GLY A 251 -19.44 14.68 -18.82
C GLY A 251 -19.94 13.76 -19.93
N LEU A 252 -19.84 12.46 -19.68
CA LEU A 252 -20.51 11.42 -20.48
C LEU A 252 -21.95 11.89 -20.73
N SER A 253 -22.44 11.78 -21.97
CA SER A 253 -23.85 12.05 -22.27
C SER A 253 -24.76 11.23 -21.33
N ALA A 254 -26.02 11.62 -21.14
CA ALA A 254 -26.92 10.84 -20.29
C ALA A 254 -26.98 9.35 -20.69
N SER A 255 -26.90 9.05 -22.00
CA SER A 255 -26.79 7.69 -22.54
C SER A 255 -25.47 6.99 -22.21
N ASP A 256 -24.36 7.72 -22.18
CA ASP A 256 -23.05 7.18 -21.82
C ASP A 256 -22.96 6.87 -20.32
N GLN A 257 -23.62 7.67 -19.47
CA GLN A 257 -23.72 7.42 -18.04
C GLN A 257 -24.53 6.15 -17.74
N SER A 258 -25.71 5.97 -18.36
CA SER A 258 -26.48 4.72 -18.23
C SER A 258 -25.65 3.51 -18.64
N SER A 259 -24.97 3.57 -19.79
CA SER A 259 -24.18 2.44 -20.29
C SER A 259 -22.98 2.11 -19.39
N THR A 260 -22.36 3.13 -18.78
CA THR A 260 -21.24 2.98 -17.84
C THR A 260 -21.71 2.34 -16.54
N VAL A 261 -22.83 2.81 -15.99
CA VAL A 261 -23.45 2.23 -14.79
C VAL A 261 -23.83 0.78 -15.03
N LEU A 262 -24.47 0.47 -16.17
CA LEU A 262 -24.86 -0.88 -16.55
C LEU A 262 -23.65 -1.82 -16.65
N LYS A 263 -22.61 -1.41 -17.39
CA LYS A 263 -21.37 -2.21 -17.54
C LYS A 263 -20.73 -2.53 -16.20
N ALA A 264 -20.78 -1.60 -15.26
CA ALA A 264 -20.06 -1.74 -14.02
C ALA A 264 -20.90 -2.41 -12.92
N LEU A 265 -22.24 -2.30 -12.94
CA LEU A 265 -23.13 -3.20 -12.19
C LEU A 265 -22.91 -4.67 -12.61
N LYS A 266 -22.80 -4.94 -13.91
CA LYS A 266 -22.54 -6.29 -14.44
C LYS A 266 -21.17 -6.88 -14.05
N ARG A 267 -20.22 -6.04 -13.62
CA ARG A 267 -18.92 -6.52 -13.10
C ARG A 267 -19.05 -7.02 -11.66
N ILE A 268 -20.10 -6.65 -10.94
CA ILE A 268 -20.34 -7.11 -9.57
C ILE A 268 -20.86 -8.55 -9.66
N PRO A 269 -20.19 -9.52 -9.01
CA PRO A 269 -20.66 -10.90 -9.03
C PRO A 269 -22.07 -10.98 -8.45
N THR A 270 -22.87 -11.90 -8.98
CA THR A 270 -24.31 -12.08 -8.72
C THR A 270 -25.25 -11.07 -9.39
N ILE A 271 -24.73 -10.03 -10.06
CA ILE A 271 -25.54 -9.06 -10.82
C ILE A 271 -25.40 -9.32 -12.33
N GLY A 272 -26.46 -9.90 -12.92
CA GLY A 272 -26.59 -10.05 -14.37
C GLY A 272 -27.25 -8.85 -15.05
N GLU A 273 -27.39 -8.91 -16.38
CA GLU A 273 -28.02 -7.87 -17.22
C GLU A 273 -29.39 -7.43 -16.69
N VAL A 274 -30.26 -8.40 -16.42
CA VAL A 274 -31.66 -8.17 -15.98
C VAL A 274 -31.71 -7.51 -14.61
N THR A 275 -30.87 -7.96 -13.68
CA THR A 275 -30.80 -7.38 -12.32
C THR A 275 -30.24 -5.97 -12.37
N ALA A 276 -29.21 -5.72 -13.19
CA ALA A 276 -28.63 -4.39 -13.36
C ALA A 276 -29.65 -3.39 -13.93
N GLN A 277 -30.42 -3.79 -14.95
CA GLN A 277 -31.49 -2.95 -15.51
C GLN A 277 -32.61 -2.67 -14.50
N LYS A 278 -33.02 -3.66 -13.69
CA LYS A 278 -34.02 -3.45 -12.62
C LYS A 278 -33.54 -2.46 -11.57
N LEU A 279 -32.27 -2.54 -11.17
CA LEU A 279 -31.67 -1.59 -10.23
C LEU A 279 -31.67 -0.18 -10.82
N MET A 280 -31.23 -0.03 -12.07
CA MET A 280 -31.22 1.25 -12.78
C MET A 280 -32.61 1.86 -12.91
N GLN A 281 -33.63 1.05 -13.22
CA GLN A 281 -35.01 1.51 -13.30
C GLN A 281 -35.57 1.95 -11.94
N LYS A 282 -35.21 1.25 -10.85
CA LYS A 282 -35.75 1.52 -9.50
C LYS A 282 -35.07 2.71 -8.83
N PHE A 283 -33.75 2.83 -8.95
CA PHE A 283 -32.95 3.81 -8.19
C PHE A 283 -32.42 4.97 -9.05
N GLY A 284 -32.43 4.83 -10.37
CA GLY A 284 -31.92 5.83 -11.30
C GLY A 284 -30.38 5.81 -11.45
N ASP A 285 -29.93 6.14 -12.66
CA ASP A 285 -28.52 6.01 -13.06
C ASP A 285 -27.59 6.95 -12.30
N ALA A 286 -28.04 8.18 -12.03
CA ALA A 286 -27.24 9.17 -11.32
C ALA A 286 -26.96 8.75 -9.88
N PHE A 287 -27.97 8.20 -9.20
CA PHE A 287 -27.86 7.70 -7.83
C PHE A 287 -26.95 6.48 -7.74
N LEU A 288 -27.15 5.48 -8.61
CA LEU A 288 -26.29 4.29 -8.65
C LEU A 288 -24.86 4.64 -9.07
N ALA A 289 -24.66 5.55 -10.02
CA ALA A 289 -23.33 6.04 -10.37
C ALA A 289 -22.63 6.69 -9.17
N SER A 290 -23.38 7.46 -8.36
CA SER A 290 -22.83 8.11 -7.16
C SER A 290 -22.47 7.08 -6.09
N MET A 291 -23.34 6.11 -5.77
CA MET A 291 -23.06 5.06 -4.78
C MET A 291 -21.90 4.16 -5.18
N LEU A 292 -21.89 3.71 -6.44
CA LEU A 292 -20.81 2.86 -6.92
C LEU A 292 -19.47 3.62 -7.02
N GLY A 293 -19.53 4.94 -7.24
CA GLY A 293 -18.39 5.87 -7.25
C GLY A 293 -17.85 6.27 -5.88
N ASP A 294 -18.70 6.37 -4.88
CA ASP A 294 -18.34 6.80 -3.52
C ASP A 294 -18.20 5.61 -2.57
N ASN A 295 -19.30 4.86 -2.34
CA ASN A 295 -19.44 3.88 -1.28
C ASN A 295 -20.10 2.57 -1.75
N ILE A 296 -19.27 1.61 -2.17
CA ILE A 296 -19.73 0.28 -2.56
C ILE A 296 -20.47 -0.47 -1.43
N HIS A 297 -20.17 -0.20 -0.15
CA HIS A 297 -20.89 -0.84 0.95
C HIS A 297 -22.32 -0.32 1.13
N GLU A 298 -22.59 0.94 0.78
CA GLU A 298 -23.98 1.43 0.69
C GLU A 298 -24.74 0.69 -0.40
N PHE A 299 -24.07 0.36 -1.50
CA PHE A 299 -24.67 -0.47 -2.54
C PHE A 299 -24.96 -1.90 -2.05
N ILE A 300 -24.06 -2.53 -1.28
CA ILE A 300 -24.31 -3.87 -0.73
C ILE A 300 -25.47 -3.86 0.27
N ASN A 301 -25.59 -2.78 1.06
CA ASN A 301 -26.66 -2.59 2.03
C ASN A 301 -27.82 -1.73 1.46
N LEU A 302 -27.99 -1.75 0.14
CA LEU A 302 -29.02 -0.95 -0.51
C LEU A 302 -30.39 -1.39 -0.02
N MET A 303 -31.15 -0.44 0.50
CA MET A 303 -32.54 -0.68 0.90
C MET A 303 -33.48 -0.17 -0.17
N ASP A 304 -34.63 -0.80 -0.30
CA ASP A 304 -35.70 -0.29 -1.13
C ASP A 304 -36.61 0.71 -0.41
N ASP A 305 -37.61 1.18 -1.14
CA ASP A 305 -38.60 2.17 -0.72
C ASP A 305 -39.41 1.74 0.52
N ARG A 306 -39.35 0.45 0.90
CA ARG A 306 -39.99 -0.13 2.08
C ARG A 306 -39.02 -0.36 3.24
N GLY A 307 -37.74 -0.04 3.06
CA GLY A 307 -36.69 -0.25 4.05
C GLY A 307 -36.16 -1.69 4.10
N GLU A 308 -36.50 -2.54 3.12
CA GLU A 308 -35.99 -3.90 3.03
C GLU A 308 -34.69 -3.94 2.23
N LEU A 309 -33.75 -4.79 2.63
CA LEU A 309 -32.49 -4.99 1.90
C LEU A 309 -32.77 -5.58 0.51
N VAL A 310 -32.23 -4.92 -0.51
CA VAL A 310 -32.34 -5.32 -1.91
C VAL A 310 -31.55 -6.61 -2.19
N PHE A 311 -30.49 -6.86 -1.41
CA PHE A 311 -29.64 -8.04 -1.52
C PHE A 311 -29.80 -8.92 -0.28
N SER A 312 -29.90 -10.24 -0.48
CA SER A 312 -29.88 -11.19 0.65
C SER A 312 -28.51 -11.24 1.31
N ASP A 313 -28.43 -11.62 2.59
CA ASP A 313 -27.15 -11.75 3.32
C ASP A 313 -26.10 -12.62 2.59
N ARG A 314 -26.55 -13.70 1.94
CA ARG A 314 -25.68 -14.58 1.13
C ARG A 314 -25.18 -13.91 -0.16
N GLN A 315 -25.97 -13.03 -0.76
CA GLN A 315 -25.51 -12.23 -1.91
C GLN A 315 -24.56 -11.14 -1.45
N ALA A 316 -24.93 -10.40 -0.39
CA ALA A 316 -24.11 -9.37 0.21
C ALA A 316 -22.72 -9.88 0.60
N HIS A 317 -22.63 -11.01 1.31
CA HIS A 317 -21.35 -11.59 1.71
C HIS A 317 -20.48 -12.05 0.52
N ARG A 318 -21.10 -12.58 -0.55
CA ARG A 318 -20.38 -12.93 -1.79
C ARG A 318 -19.88 -11.69 -2.53
N MET A 319 -20.69 -10.64 -2.57
CA MET A 319 -20.32 -9.35 -3.13
C MET A 319 -19.17 -8.75 -2.33
N GLU A 320 -19.25 -8.69 -0.99
CA GLU A 320 -18.17 -8.21 -0.12
C GLU A 320 -16.85 -8.96 -0.36
N ARG A 321 -16.88 -10.30 -0.37
CA ARG A 321 -15.68 -11.12 -0.56
C ARG A 321 -15.05 -10.92 -1.94
N ALA A 322 -15.87 -10.79 -3.00
CA ALA A 322 -15.35 -10.51 -4.33
C ALA A 322 -14.83 -9.07 -4.45
N MET A 323 -15.52 -8.10 -3.85
CA MET A 323 -15.19 -6.68 -3.89
C MET A 323 -14.00 -6.32 -3.00
N ALA A 324 -13.66 -7.16 -2.01
CA ALA A 324 -12.41 -7.05 -1.26
C ALA A 324 -11.18 -7.18 -2.16
N ASN A 325 -11.28 -8.00 -3.22
CA ASN A 325 -10.21 -8.28 -4.18
C ASN A 325 -10.36 -7.51 -5.51
N MET A 326 -11.56 -7.02 -5.84
CA MET A 326 -11.80 -6.25 -7.06
C MET A 326 -11.53 -4.76 -6.84
N GLU A 327 -10.53 -4.23 -7.55
CA GLU A 327 -10.20 -2.81 -7.58
C GLU A 327 -11.25 -2.02 -8.40
N PHE A 328 -12.44 -1.82 -7.84
CA PHE A 328 -13.45 -0.97 -8.47
C PHE A 328 -13.01 0.51 -8.38
N GLY A 329 -12.61 1.06 -9.51
CA GLY A 329 -12.56 2.51 -9.76
C GLY A 329 -13.81 2.92 -10.52
N PHE A 330 -14.91 3.20 -9.82
CA PHE A 330 -16.11 3.70 -10.47
C PHE A 330 -16.00 5.22 -10.62
N GLY A 331 -16.19 5.67 -11.85
CA GLY A 331 -15.81 7.00 -12.27
C GLY A 331 -14.33 7.07 -12.60
N GLU A 332 -14.03 7.39 -13.86
CA GLU A 332 -12.84 8.13 -14.23
C GLU A 332 -12.86 9.42 -13.42
N GLY A 333 -12.42 9.34 -12.16
CA GLY A 333 -12.06 10.51 -11.40
C GLY A 333 -10.94 11.12 -12.19
N GLY A 334 -11.24 12.16 -12.97
CA GLY A 334 -10.31 12.73 -13.94
C GLY A 334 -9.08 13.38 -13.30
N TYR A 335 -8.78 13.02 -12.07
CA TYR A 335 -7.71 13.56 -11.26
C TYR A 335 -7.16 12.54 -10.25
N GLN A 336 -5.84 12.28 -10.30
CA GLN A 336 -5.09 11.45 -9.37
C GLN A 336 -4.84 12.19 -8.06
N PRO A 337 -5.48 11.84 -6.93
CA PRO A 337 -5.37 12.61 -5.68
C PRO A 337 -3.94 12.81 -5.19
N SER A 338 -3.09 11.79 -5.33
CA SER A 338 -1.67 11.88 -4.94
C SER A 338 -0.90 12.93 -5.75
N GLU A 339 -1.24 13.11 -7.03
CA GLU A 339 -0.64 14.15 -7.87
C GLU A 339 -1.14 15.56 -7.48
N PHE A 340 -2.37 15.69 -6.95
CA PHE A 340 -2.88 16.98 -6.42
C PHE A 340 -2.03 17.36 -5.24
N ILE A 341 -1.94 16.43 -4.29
CA ILE A 341 -1.30 16.66 -3.01
C ILE A 341 0.17 16.99 -3.24
N LYS A 342 0.82 16.29 -4.18
CA LYS A 342 2.19 16.56 -4.58
C LYS A 342 2.40 17.99 -5.11
N ARG A 343 1.57 18.41 -6.07
CA ARG A 343 1.78 19.64 -6.87
C ARG A 343 1.15 20.89 -6.29
N GLN A 344 -0.05 20.74 -5.73
CA GLN A 344 -0.96 21.84 -5.42
C GLN A 344 -1.02 22.15 -3.92
N LEU A 345 -0.56 21.23 -3.06
CA LEU A 345 -0.51 21.45 -1.62
C LEU A 345 0.95 21.67 -1.17
N PRO A 346 1.23 22.61 -0.25
CA PRO A 346 2.56 22.81 0.34
C PRO A 346 3.10 21.56 1.06
N GLN A 347 4.42 21.55 1.31
CA GLN A 347 5.01 20.51 2.16
C GLN A 347 4.47 20.57 3.59
N GLY A 348 4.26 19.42 4.21
CA GLY A 348 3.73 19.35 5.58
C GLY A 348 2.28 19.82 5.71
N THR A 349 1.51 19.83 4.60
CA THR A 349 0.05 20.06 4.64
C THR A 349 -0.64 19.02 5.50
N PHE A 350 -0.19 17.77 5.40
CA PHE A 350 -0.56 16.70 6.32
C PHE A 350 0.57 16.52 7.33
N ASP A 351 0.21 16.45 8.60
CA ASP A 351 1.18 16.29 9.68
C ASP A 351 1.46 14.79 9.91
N LEU A 352 0.43 13.95 9.77
CA LEU A 352 0.52 12.50 9.89
C LEU A 352 -0.06 11.81 8.65
N LEU A 353 0.67 10.85 8.09
CA LEU A 353 0.16 9.84 7.16
C LEU A 353 -0.01 8.52 7.91
N ILE A 354 -1.21 7.96 7.92
CA ILE A 354 -1.47 6.59 8.38
C ILE A 354 -1.67 5.72 7.14
N ALA A 355 -0.86 4.68 6.96
CA ALA A 355 -1.05 3.69 5.91
C ALA A 355 -1.54 2.38 6.53
N ASP A 356 -2.82 2.09 6.33
CA ASP A 356 -3.45 0.83 6.70
C ASP A 356 -3.11 -0.26 5.68
N GLU A 357 -3.00 -1.50 6.16
CA GLU A 357 -2.45 -2.64 5.41
C GLU A 357 -1.17 -2.29 4.64
N ALA A 358 -0.18 -1.75 5.36
CA ALA A 358 1.02 -1.18 4.76
C ALA A 358 1.82 -2.16 3.88
N HIS A 359 1.66 -3.48 4.10
CA HIS A 359 2.27 -4.51 3.27
C HIS A 359 1.83 -4.46 1.79
N GLU A 360 0.64 -3.90 1.48
CA GLU A 360 0.18 -3.71 0.11
C GLU A 360 1.09 -2.74 -0.70
N TYR A 361 1.87 -1.90 -0.02
CA TYR A 361 2.77 -0.94 -0.65
C TYR A 361 4.20 -1.46 -0.83
N LYS A 362 4.51 -2.70 -0.42
CA LYS A 362 5.88 -3.25 -0.44
C LYS A 362 6.50 -3.33 -1.85
N ASN A 363 5.70 -3.55 -2.89
CA ASN A 363 6.22 -3.74 -4.25
C ASN A 363 6.86 -2.45 -4.82
N GLY A 364 8.13 -2.51 -5.25
CA GLY A 364 8.88 -1.35 -5.74
C GLY A 364 8.31 -0.68 -6.99
N GLY A 365 7.87 -1.48 -7.96
CA GLY A 365 7.32 -0.99 -9.24
C GLY A 365 5.82 -0.68 -9.22
N SER A 366 5.12 -0.88 -8.10
CA SER A 366 3.67 -0.70 -8.08
C SER A 366 3.28 0.77 -8.05
N ALA A 367 2.29 1.15 -8.87
CA ALA A 367 1.73 2.50 -8.85
C ALA A 367 1.19 2.89 -7.47
N GLN A 368 0.66 1.92 -6.70
CA GLN A 368 0.21 2.16 -5.33
C GLN A 368 1.39 2.51 -4.41
N GLY A 369 2.48 1.75 -4.46
CA GLY A 369 3.67 2.01 -3.66
C GLY A 369 4.33 3.35 -4.01
N GLN A 370 4.39 3.70 -5.31
CA GLN A 370 4.90 5.00 -5.74
C GLN A 370 4.02 6.16 -5.23
N ALA A 371 2.69 6.03 -5.33
CA ALA A 371 1.75 7.03 -4.80
C ALA A 371 1.87 7.19 -3.27
N MET A 372 1.97 6.07 -2.53
CA MET A 372 2.20 6.09 -1.08
C MET A 372 3.51 6.79 -0.73
N GLY A 373 4.61 6.52 -1.45
CA GLY A 373 5.89 7.19 -1.25
C GLY A 373 5.81 8.71 -1.50
N VAL A 374 5.07 9.15 -2.52
CA VAL A 374 4.80 10.58 -2.77
C VAL A 374 4.05 11.21 -1.59
N LEU A 375 3.02 10.54 -1.07
CA LEU A 375 2.22 11.04 0.05
C LEU A 375 3.04 11.06 1.35
N ALA A 376 3.83 10.04 1.63
CA ALA A 376 4.75 9.98 2.76
C ALA A 376 5.85 11.04 2.66
N ALA A 377 6.25 11.40 1.44
CA ALA A 377 7.17 12.52 1.19
C ALA A 377 6.54 13.89 1.50
N LYS A 378 5.20 14.01 1.42
CA LYS A 378 4.44 15.23 1.68
C LYS A 378 4.00 15.40 3.14
N ALA A 379 3.93 14.31 3.89
CA ALA A 379 3.59 14.30 5.30
C ALA A 379 4.83 14.52 6.20
N ARG A 380 4.62 15.07 7.40
CA ARG A 380 5.72 15.25 8.38
C ARG A 380 6.13 13.93 9.04
N LYS A 381 5.13 13.10 9.37
CA LYS A 381 5.29 11.79 10.03
C LYS A 381 4.48 10.72 9.30
N THR A 382 4.93 9.47 9.37
CA THR A 382 4.26 8.32 8.76
C THR A 382 4.07 7.20 9.78
N LEU A 383 2.86 6.67 9.90
CA LEU A 383 2.51 5.51 10.70
C LEU A 383 2.06 4.38 9.78
N LEU A 384 2.79 3.27 9.78
CA LEU A 384 2.43 2.07 9.03
C LEU A 384 1.68 1.12 9.95
N LEU A 385 0.48 0.69 9.55
CA LEU A 385 -0.30 -0.33 10.25
C LEU A 385 -0.33 -1.59 9.38
N THR A 386 0.10 -2.73 9.92
CA THR A 386 0.05 -4.00 9.16
C THR A 386 -0.09 -5.20 10.09
N GLY A 387 -0.70 -6.28 9.60
CA GLY A 387 -0.69 -7.58 10.26
C GLY A 387 0.60 -8.37 10.03
N THR A 388 1.25 -8.13 8.89
CA THR A 388 2.49 -8.80 8.51
C THR A 388 3.41 -7.76 7.89
N LEU A 389 4.64 -7.66 8.41
CA LEU A 389 5.61 -6.68 7.89
C LEU A 389 6.35 -7.21 6.66
N MET A 390 6.52 -8.54 6.55
CA MET A 390 7.31 -9.18 5.50
C MET A 390 6.51 -10.27 4.80
N GLY A 391 6.54 -10.30 3.46
CA GLY A 391 5.95 -11.37 2.66
C GLY A 391 6.90 -12.54 2.42
N GLY A 392 7.90 -12.72 3.29
CA GLY A 392 8.93 -13.75 3.17
C GLY A 392 10.22 -13.30 2.48
N TYR A 393 10.25 -12.16 1.77
CA TYR A 393 11.46 -11.68 1.08
C TYR A 393 11.96 -10.35 1.67
N GLY A 394 13.27 -10.15 1.71
CA GLY A 394 13.88 -8.91 2.22
C GLY A 394 13.61 -7.67 1.37
N ASP A 395 13.36 -7.83 0.06
CA ASP A 395 13.15 -6.71 -0.87
C ASP A 395 11.79 -6.04 -0.71
N ASP A 396 10.78 -6.81 -0.28
CA ASP A 396 9.49 -6.29 0.18
C ASP A 396 9.69 -5.20 1.24
N LEU A 397 10.55 -5.48 2.21
CA LEU A 397 10.82 -4.58 3.32
C LEU A 397 11.62 -3.35 2.86
N PHE A 398 12.62 -3.54 1.99
CA PHE A 398 13.44 -2.46 1.46
C PHE A 398 12.60 -1.30 0.91
N HIS A 399 11.68 -1.63 0.02
CA HIS A 399 10.87 -0.64 -0.68
C HIS A 399 9.85 0.05 0.24
N LEU A 400 9.31 -0.67 1.23
CA LEU A 400 8.43 -0.08 2.23
C LEU A 400 9.20 0.89 3.15
N LEU A 401 10.36 0.46 3.64
CA LEU A 401 11.24 1.28 4.49
C LEU A 401 11.74 2.51 3.76
N PHE A 402 12.15 2.40 2.50
CA PHE A 402 12.62 3.55 1.73
C PHE A 402 11.55 4.63 1.55
N ARG A 403 10.28 4.25 1.51
CA ARG A 403 9.15 5.20 1.41
C ARG A 403 8.84 5.89 2.74
N ALA A 404 8.93 5.15 3.85
CA ALA A 404 8.60 5.66 5.18
C ALA A 404 9.79 6.38 5.86
N LEU A 405 10.99 5.83 5.72
CA LEU A 405 12.24 6.23 6.37
C LEU A 405 13.37 6.51 5.34
N PRO A 406 13.16 7.34 4.29
CA PRO A 406 14.18 7.56 3.27
C PRO A 406 15.50 8.10 3.83
N GLY A 407 15.46 8.92 4.88
CA GLY A 407 16.67 9.45 5.52
C GLY A 407 17.57 8.34 6.08
N ARG A 408 16.98 7.44 6.88
CA ARG A 408 17.70 6.29 7.46
C ARG A 408 18.27 5.36 6.39
N MET A 409 17.51 5.09 5.34
CA MET A 409 17.99 4.23 4.24
C MET A 409 19.16 4.87 3.48
N ILE A 410 19.14 6.20 3.28
CA ILE A 410 20.22 6.93 2.62
C ILE A 410 21.46 7.05 3.50
N GLU A 411 21.28 7.22 4.82
CA GLU A 411 22.36 7.18 5.83
C GLU A 411 23.07 5.82 5.82
N ASP A 412 22.31 4.74 5.70
CA ASP A 412 22.85 3.36 5.60
C ASP A 412 23.46 3.04 4.21
N GLY A 413 23.52 4.02 3.31
CA GLY A 413 24.22 3.91 2.01
C GLY A 413 23.34 3.43 0.85
N TYR A 414 22.05 3.14 1.09
CA TYR A 414 21.12 2.73 0.05
C TYR A 414 20.63 3.95 -0.73
N ARG A 415 21.31 4.30 -1.83
CA ARG A 415 21.00 5.51 -2.60
C ARG A 415 20.45 5.21 -4.00
N PRO A 416 19.43 5.96 -4.47
CA PRO A 416 19.00 5.89 -5.86
C PRO A 416 20.11 6.32 -6.81
N THR A 417 20.08 5.81 -8.03
CA THR A 417 20.97 6.26 -9.11
C THR A 417 20.67 7.71 -9.52
N LYS A 418 21.54 8.31 -10.35
CA LYS A 418 21.28 9.63 -10.96
C LYS A 418 19.97 9.68 -11.77
N SER A 419 19.53 8.54 -12.31
CA SER A 419 18.26 8.39 -13.03
C SER A 419 17.05 8.14 -12.11
N GLY A 420 17.26 8.04 -10.79
CA GLY A 420 16.20 7.74 -9.82
C GLY A 420 15.86 6.26 -9.67
N SER A 421 16.65 5.37 -10.29
CA SER A 421 16.44 3.93 -10.16
C SER A 421 16.86 3.42 -8.78
N MET A 422 16.04 2.56 -8.19
CA MET A 422 16.25 1.94 -6.89
C MET A 422 16.88 0.55 -6.98
N THR A 423 17.11 0.02 -8.19
CA THR A 423 17.54 -1.38 -8.39
C THR A 423 18.87 -1.69 -7.71
N SER A 424 19.86 -0.81 -7.85
CA SER A 424 21.19 -0.99 -7.22
C SER A 424 21.10 -0.95 -5.70
N ALA A 425 20.32 -0.02 -5.15
CA ALA A 425 20.11 0.12 -3.71
C ALA A 425 19.36 -1.09 -3.13
N ALA A 426 18.32 -1.57 -3.82
CA ALA A 426 17.59 -2.78 -3.43
C ALA A 426 18.49 -4.01 -3.45
N MET A 427 19.36 -4.15 -4.45
CA MET A 427 20.33 -5.26 -4.52
C MET A 427 21.40 -5.17 -3.43
N ALA A 428 21.87 -3.96 -3.09
CA ALA A 428 22.80 -3.77 -1.97
C ALA A 428 22.14 -4.19 -0.64
N PHE A 429 20.92 -3.70 -0.38
CA PHE A 429 20.14 -4.10 0.80
C PHE A 429 19.92 -5.61 0.87
N MET A 430 19.62 -6.25 -0.27
CA MET A 430 19.46 -7.71 -0.32
C MET A 430 20.76 -8.46 -0.04
N ARG A 431 21.92 -7.92 -0.41
CA ARG A 431 23.23 -8.51 -0.05
C ARG A 431 23.52 -8.38 1.45
N ASP A 432 23.15 -7.24 2.04
CA ASP A 432 23.46 -6.95 3.44
C ASP A 432 22.48 -7.63 4.42
N HIS A 433 21.23 -7.82 3.99
CA HIS A 433 20.13 -8.22 4.87
C HIS A 433 19.19 -9.28 4.28
N GLY A 434 19.24 -9.58 2.99
CA GLY A 434 18.37 -10.57 2.36
C GLY A 434 19.04 -11.94 2.20
N VAL A 435 18.35 -12.84 1.51
CA VAL A 435 18.91 -14.12 1.05
C VAL A 435 19.00 -14.10 -0.48
N LEU A 436 20.18 -14.40 -1.00
CA LEU A 436 20.45 -14.50 -2.43
C LEU A 436 20.91 -15.92 -2.75
N LYS A 437 20.37 -16.49 -3.82
CA LYS A 437 20.73 -17.80 -4.36
C LYS A 437 21.44 -17.58 -5.69
N ASP A 438 22.72 -17.92 -5.75
CA ASP A 438 23.47 -17.94 -7.00
C ASP A 438 23.25 -19.27 -7.71
N ILE A 439 22.69 -19.19 -8.92
CA ILE A 439 22.47 -20.34 -9.80
C ILE A 439 23.60 -20.35 -10.82
N TYR A 440 24.45 -21.37 -10.72
CA TYR A 440 25.52 -21.64 -11.66
C TYR A 440 24.95 -22.53 -12.77
N SER A 441 25.00 -22.04 -14.00
CA SER A 441 24.67 -22.84 -15.18
C SER A 441 25.91 -23.02 -16.02
N GLU A 442 26.31 -24.26 -16.19
CA GLU A 442 27.40 -24.63 -17.08
C GLU A 442 26.85 -24.99 -18.45
N SER A 443 27.38 -24.36 -19.47
CA SER A 443 27.12 -24.73 -20.86
C SER A 443 28.43 -25.14 -21.52
N THR A 444 28.43 -26.29 -22.18
CA THR A 444 29.51 -26.71 -23.06
C THR A 444 29.45 -25.87 -24.33
N GLY A 445 30.49 -25.07 -24.60
CA GLY A 445 30.60 -24.31 -25.83
C GLY A 445 30.80 -25.20 -27.06
N THR A 446 30.67 -24.64 -28.27
CA THR A 446 30.99 -25.33 -29.52
C THR A 446 32.46 -25.75 -29.54
N ALA A 447 32.71 -27.04 -29.75
CA ALA A 447 34.05 -27.62 -29.78
C ALA A 447 34.85 -27.12 -30.99
N HIS A 448 35.90 -26.34 -30.77
CA HIS A 448 36.96 -26.14 -31.76
C HIS A 448 38.10 -27.13 -31.49
N LYS A 449 38.78 -27.58 -32.56
CA LYS A 449 39.74 -28.70 -32.64
C LYS A 449 40.91 -28.72 -31.62
N THR A 450 41.04 -27.74 -30.73
CA THR A 450 42.16 -27.63 -29.78
C THR A 450 41.79 -27.21 -28.35
N ALA A 451 40.51 -26.94 -28.01
CA ALA A 451 40.12 -26.71 -26.61
C ALA A 451 38.61 -26.86 -26.36
N LYS A 452 38.23 -27.54 -25.27
CA LYS A 452 36.86 -27.47 -24.69
C LYS A 452 36.81 -26.28 -23.73
N GLY A 453 36.13 -25.20 -24.13
CA GLY A 453 35.84 -24.08 -23.25
C GLY A 453 34.53 -24.32 -22.48
N THR A 454 34.61 -24.50 -21.17
CA THR A 454 33.42 -24.50 -20.29
C THR A 454 33.00 -23.07 -20.04
N LYS A 455 31.75 -22.71 -20.40
CA LYS A 455 31.21 -21.38 -20.11
C LYS A 455 30.29 -21.49 -18.90
N VAL A 456 30.78 -21.01 -17.76
CA VAL A 456 30.00 -20.89 -16.52
C VAL A 456 29.28 -19.55 -16.55
N SER A 457 27.95 -19.56 -16.42
CA SER A 457 27.16 -18.34 -16.24
C SER A 457 26.49 -18.35 -14.87
N VAL A 458 26.62 -17.24 -14.15
CA VAL A 458 26.08 -17.07 -12.79
C VAL A 458 24.83 -16.20 -12.85
N ARG A 459 23.72 -16.70 -12.33
CA ARG A 459 22.47 -15.96 -12.18
C ARG A 459 22.09 -15.90 -10.72
N THR A 460 22.16 -14.71 -10.12
CA THR A 460 21.67 -14.48 -8.76
C THR A 460 20.15 -14.31 -8.76
N VAL A 461 19.46 -15.08 -7.92
CA VAL A 461 18.01 -15.03 -7.71
C VAL A 461 17.74 -14.74 -6.23
N LYS A 462 16.69 -13.97 -5.94
CA LYS A 462 16.26 -13.66 -4.57
C LYS A 462 15.60 -14.90 -3.96
N ALA A 463 15.91 -15.19 -2.70
CA ALA A 463 15.29 -16.26 -1.94
C ALA A 463 14.56 -15.71 -0.71
N PRO A 464 13.57 -16.46 -0.17
CA PRO A 464 12.92 -16.09 1.08
C PRO A 464 13.93 -16.03 2.24
N GLY A 465 13.75 -15.04 3.11
CA GLY A 465 14.53 -14.85 4.31
C GLY A 465 15.00 -13.41 4.50
N PHE A 466 15.25 -13.07 5.76
CA PHE A 466 15.79 -11.78 6.17
C PHE A 466 16.76 -11.99 7.32
N GLY A 467 17.98 -11.52 7.14
CA GLY A 467 19.07 -11.74 8.08
C GLY A 467 18.83 -11.03 9.43
N PRO A 468 19.35 -11.59 10.53
CA PRO A 468 19.15 -11.05 11.87
C PRO A 468 19.69 -9.62 12.00
N LYS A 469 20.81 -9.30 11.34
CA LYS A 469 21.35 -7.93 11.27
C LYS A 469 20.33 -6.93 10.70
N GLY A 470 19.57 -7.36 9.69
CA GLY A 470 18.50 -6.55 9.10
C GLY A 470 17.37 -6.32 10.10
N VAL A 471 16.97 -7.35 10.86
CA VAL A 471 15.92 -7.22 11.89
C VAL A 471 16.34 -6.19 12.95
N LEU A 472 17.57 -6.32 13.45
CA LEU A 472 18.13 -5.42 14.45
C LEU A 472 18.24 -3.98 13.95
N ARG A 473 18.66 -3.77 12.70
CA ARG A 473 18.90 -2.42 12.18
C ARG A 473 17.64 -1.75 11.63
N CYS A 474 16.78 -2.51 10.96
CA CYS A 474 15.73 -1.98 10.09
C CYS A 474 14.31 -2.20 10.62
N VAL A 475 14.11 -3.14 11.55
CA VAL A 475 12.77 -3.52 12.03
C VAL A 475 12.55 -3.07 13.47
N LEU A 476 13.34 -3.59 14.42
CA LEU A 476 13.13 -3.36 15.85
C LEU A 476 13.13 -1.89 16.26
N PRO A 477 14.00 -1.00 15.73
CA PRO A 477 14.04 0.39 16.15
C PRO A 477 12.77 1.18 15.80
N PHE A 478 12.01 0.71 14.81
CA PHE A 478 10.88 1.45 14.23
C PHE A 478 9.54 0.73 14.41
N THR A 479 9.53 -0.49 14.96
CA THR A 479 8.35 -1.35 15.00
C THR A 479 7.90 -1.62 16.42
N VAL A 480 6.61 -1.40 16.68
CA VAL A 480 5.92 -1.84 17.90
C VAL A 480 5.06 -3.05 17.54
N PHE A 481 5.23 -4.14 18.28
CA PHE A 481 4.49 -5.38 18.06
C PHE A 481 3.29 -5.45 19.01
N LEU A 482 2.15 -5.89 18.50
CA LEU A 482 0.93 -6.08 19.29
C LEU A 482 0.29 -7.43 18.96
N LYS A 483 0.28 -8.35 19.92
CA LYS A 483 -0.35 -9.67 19.76
C LYS A 483 -1.72 -9.69 20.41
N LEU A 484 -2.57 -10.59 19.95
CA LEU A 484 -3.92 -10.76 20.47
C LEU A 484 -3.90 -11.18 21.95
N LYS A 485 -2.92 -12.02 22.33
CA LYS A 485 -2.69 -12.42 23.72
C LYS A 485 -2.38 -11.25 24.66
N ASP A 486 -1.83 -10.15 24.13
CA ASP A 486 -1.43 -8.97 24.93
C ASP A 486 -2.67 -8.12 25.32
N ILE A 487 -3.79 -8.30 24.61
CA ILE A 487 -5.06 -7.59 24.88
C ILE A 487 -5.80 -8.21 26.08
N GLY A 488 -5.39 -9.41 26.51
CA GLY A 488 -5.92 -10.14 27.67
C GLY A 488 -6.48 -11.51 27.28
N GLY A 489 -6.20 -12.52 28.09
CA GLY A 489 -6.87 -13.83 27.98
C GLY A 489 -8.37 -13.66 28.26
N ASN A 490 -9.21 -14.38 27.52
CA ASN A 490 -10.69 -14.39 27.61
C ASN A 490 -11.44 -13.21 26.97
N VAL A 491 -10.80 -12.33 26.19
CA VAL A 491 -11.55 -11.33 25.38
C VAL A 491 -12.25 -11.98 24.19
N LEU A 492 -11.75 -13.12 23.71
CA LEU A 492 -12.27 -13.86 22.56
C LEU A 492 -12.74 -15.25 22.97
N PRO A 493 -13.75 -15.81 22.27
CA PRO A 493 -14.14 -17.20 22.45
C PRO A 493 -12.98 -18.15 22.04
N PRO A 494 -12.98 -19.40 22.54
CA PRO A 494 -12.03 -20.41 22.09
C PRO A 494 -12.19 -20.67 20.59
N TYR A 495 -11.07 -21.04 19.96
CA TYR A 495 -10.99 -21.34 18.53
C TYR A 495 -10.52 -22.79 18.36
N ASP A 496 -11.33 -23.60 17.67
CA ASP A 496 -11.03 -24.98 17.35
C ASP A 496 -10.83 -25.12 15.83
N GLU A 497 -9.69 -25.69 15.42
CA GLU A 497 -9.42 -26.06 14.03
C GLU A 497 -9.78 -27.54 13.80
N GLU A 498 -10.64 -27.80 12.81
CA GLU A 498 -11.01 -29.15 12.40
C GLU A 498 -10.56 -29.40 10.95
N PHE A 499 -9.74 -30.44 10.74
CA PHE A 499 -9.38 -30.90 9.40
C PHE A 499 -10.42 -31.92 8.93
N ARG A 500 -11.19 -31.55 7.90
CA ARG A 500 -12.15 -32.46 7.24
C ARG A 500 -11.59 -32.93 5.93
N GLU A 501 -11.22 -34.20 5.88
CA GLU A 501 -10.80 -34.85 4.64
C GLU A 501 -11.98 -34.98 3.68
N VAL A 502 -11.76 -34.60 2.42
CA VAL A 502 -12.74 -34.74 1.35
C VAL A 502 -12.12 -35.64 0.30
N ALA A 503 -12.72 -36.80 0.07
CA ALA A 503 -12.29 -37.71 -0.98
C ALA A 503 -12.49 -37.06 -2.36
N MET A 504 -11.51 -37.25 -3.25
CA MET A 504 -11.67 -36.87 -4.66
C MET A 504 -12.82 -37.66 -5.28
N ASP A 505 -13.62 -37.01 -6.12
CA ASP A 505 -14.58 -37.73 -6.94
C ASP A 505 -13.88 -38.55 -8.04
N THR A 506 -14.61 -39.47 -8.67
CA THR A 506 -14.06 -40.37 -9.68
C THR A 506 -13.54 -39.66 -10.93
N ALA A 507 -14.15 -38.53 -11.30
CA ALA A 507 -13.75 -37.74 -12.46
C ALA A 507 -12.48 -36.93 -12.17
N GLN A 508 -12.39 -36.34 -10.98
CA GLN A 508 -11.19 -35.68 -10.46
C GLN A 508 -10.03 -36.67 -10.39
N ALA A 509 -10.25 -37.84 -9.80
CA ALA A 509 -9.21 -38.87 -9.69
C ALA A 509 -8.73 -39.38 -11.06
N ALA A 510 -9.62 -39.47 -12.06
CA ALA A 510 -9.23 -39.78 -13.43
C ALA A 510 -8.37 -38.66 -14.04
N ALA A 511 -8.81 -37.40 -13.95
CA ALA A 511 -8.06 -36.26 -14.47
C ALA A 511 -6.68 -36.08 -13.80
N TYR A 512 -6.58 -36.32 -12.49
CA TYR A 512 -5.30 -36.28 -11.78
C TYR A 512 -4.36 -37.41 -12.18
N ARG A 513 -4.88 -38.62 -12.48
CA ARG A 513 -4.08 -39.72 -13.02
C ARG A 513 -3.57 -39.40 -14.43
N ASP A 514 -4.41 -38.84 -15.29
CA ASP A 514 -4.01 -38.45 -16.64
C ASP A 514 -2.92 -37.34 -16.63
N LEU A 515 -2.93 -36.46 -15.63
CA LEU A 515 -1.90 -35.44 -15.43
C LEU A 515 -0.59 -35.99 -14.84
N ALA A 516 -0.64 -37.12 -14.14
CA ALA A 516 0.51 -37.71 -13.47
C ALA A 516 1.43 -38.49 -14.42
N GLY A 517 0.97 -38.80 -15.64
CA GLY A 517 1.75 -39.50 -16.69
C GLY A 517 1.49 -40.99 -16.72
#